data_AF-A0A1G4JEQ1-F1
#
_entry.id   AF-A0A1G4JEQ1-F1
#
_cell.length_a   1.000
_cell.length_b   1.000
_cell.length_c   1.000
_cell.angle_alpha   90.00
_cell.angle_beta   90.00
_cell.angle_gamma   90.00
#
_symmetry.space_group_name_H-M   'P 1'
#
loop_
_entity.id
_entity.type
_entity.pdbx_description
1 polymer ?
#
loop_
_entity_poly.entity_id
_entity_poly.type
_entity_poly.pdbx_seq_one_letter_code
_entity_poly.pdbx_strand_id
1 'polypeptide(L)'
;MPSRYRVEYQLKSHRKDELIEWIKGLLAVPFVLHSSSDSDDARQLIRQRYAEIFTAVESLVDEQFEIGQQMHLPDQDFHRERTRLTQLVPSVGPFFTRLPLEKSFYLEDRKRAISSRTMVAPSFNDIRHILNSAQILQMRQFNDVKLVTFDGDVTLYEDGGSLTESSKVVPFLLDLLRNGICVGIVTAAGYDEAQKYMERLFGFIVALEEDSTISPELKENLAVLGGESNYLFRYNAKLGELVSIPLESWIRSPMREWSESDMTETLDLAESLLRGFRTALNLPEESTIIRKPRAVGIVPGNRWNPETKRTNRIKMEREQLEEMVLTLQHRIENFAPARRIQFSCFDGGSDVWCDIGGKDLGVAALQNYFCPENPIKPHQTLHIGDQFAPMGSANDFKARLSGCTVWISSPQETVEVLRCLTTGFDHYTRSSSVIPIAVATTDSCYQ
;
A
#
# COMPACT_ATOMS: atom_id res chain seq x y z
N MET A 1 -13.88 27.78 10.08
CA MET A 1 -12.82 27.14 9.27
C MET A 1 -13.07 25.64 9.30
N PRO A 2 -13.55 25.04 8.21
CA PRO A 2 -13.66 23.58 8.11
C PRO A 2 -12.26 22.97 8.21
N SER A 3 -12.13 21.85 8.91
CA SER A 3 -10.86 21.20 9.23
C SER A 3 -10.00 20.94 7.98
N ARG A 4 -8.75 21.39 8.00
CA ARG A 4 -7.74 21.23 6.94
C ARG A 4 -7.39 19.78 6.54
N TYR A 5 -7.96 18.76 7.20
CA TYR A 5 -7.71 17.34 6.93
C TYR A 5 -8.92 16.47 7.29
N ARG A 6 -10.10 16.78 6.77
CA ARG A 6 -11.09 15.73 6.53
C ARG A 6 -11.04 15.42 5.05
N VAL A 7 -10.27 14.40 4.68
CA VAL A 7 -10.67 13.60 3.53
C VAL A 7 -12.03 13.03 3.90
N GLU A 8 -13.11 13.69 3.49
CA GLU A 8 -14.45 13.15 3.64
C GLU A 8 -14.58 11.96 2.67
N TYR A 9 -14.14 10.79 3.13
CA TYR A 9 -14.30 9.51 2.44
C TYR A 9 -15.78 9.19 2.12
N GLN A 10 -16.72 9.93 2.71
CA GLN A 10 -18.17 9.80 2.48
C GLN A 10 -18.65 10.47 1.18
N LEU A 11 -17.94 11.44 0.62
CA LEU A 11 -18.35 12.17 -0.60
C LEU A 11 -17.60 11.77 -1.87
N LYS A 12 -16.65 10.83 -1.77
CA LYS A 12 -15.71 10.49 -2.84
C LYS A 12 -16.04 9.13 -3.46
N SER A 13 -16.10 9.06 -4.80
CA SER A 13 -16.02 7.78 -5.52
C SER A 13 -14.56 7.33 -5.56
N HIS A 14 -14.07 6.75 -4.47
CA HIS A 14 -12.77 6.09 -4.46
C HIS A 14 -12.83 4.78 -5.24
N ARG A 15 -11.67 4.27 -5.68
CA ARG A 15 -11.56 2.87 -6.06
C ARG A 15 -11.97 2.04 -4.84
N LYS A 16 -13.11 1.37 -4.93
CA LYS A 16 -13.58 0.44 -3.92
C LYS A 16 -13.16 -0.94 -4.36
N ASP A 17 -12.35 -1.61 -3.54
CA ASP A 17 -12.04 -3.00 -3.77
C ASP A 17 -13.33 -3.82 -3.70
N GLU A 18 -13.65 -4.50 -4.80
CA GLU A 18 -14.93 -5.20 -4.95
C GLU A 18 -15.04 -6.39 -3.99
N LEU A 19 -13.93 -7.02 -3.59
CA LEU A 19 -13.94 -8.07 -2.58
C LEU A 19 -14.35 -7.49 -1.22
N ILE A 20 -13.79 -6.34 -0.84
CA ILE A 20 -14.16 -5.66 0.40
C ILE A 20 -15.63 -5.24 0.40
N GLU A 21 -16.11 -4.62 -0.67
CA GLU A 21 -17.52 -4.21 -0.77
C GLU A 21 -18.46 -5.41 -0.80
N TRP A 22 -18.07 -6.51 -1.44
CA TRP A 22 -18.85 -7.74 -1.43
C TRP A 22 -18.97 -8.32 -0.02
N ILE A 23 -17.85 -8.48 0.71
CA ILE A 23 -17.86 -8.96 2.11
C ILE A 23 -18.69 -8.00 2.99
N LYS A 24 -18.61 -6.68 2.75
CA LYS A 24 -19.41 -5.68 3.46
C LYS A 24 -20.91 -5.89 3.27
N GLY A 25 -21.32 -6.19 2.04
CA GLY A 25 -22.69 -6.58 1.72
C GLY A 25 -23.14 -7.82 2.51
N LEU A 26 -22.29 -8.84 2.61
CA LEU A 26 -22.58 -10.05 3.38
C LEU A 26 -22.79 -9.75 4.88
N LEU A 27 -21.92 -8.92 5.48
CA LEU A 27 -22.01 -8.58 6.91
C LEU A 27 -23.15 -7.61 7.23
N ALA A 28 -23.62 -6.83 6.26
CA ALA A 28 -24.78 -5.95 6.46
C ALA A 28 -26.07 -6.73 6.75
N VAL A 29 -26.22 -7.94 6.22
CA VAL A 29 -27.41 -8.78 6.42
C VAL A 29 -27.61 -9.15 7.90
N PRO A 30 -26.68 -9.85 8.58
CA PRO A 30 -26.84 -10.15 10.01
C PRO A 30 -26.85 -8.90 10.89
N PHE A 31 -26.20 -7.80 10.48
CA PHE A 31 -26.36 -6.53 11.19
C PHE A 31 -27.83 -6.10 11.24
N VAL A 32 -28.48 -5.95 10.08
CA VAL A 32 -29.88 -5.50 10.00
C VAL A 32 -30.84 -6.45 10.74
N LEU A 33 -30.58 -7.75 10.70
CA LEU A 33 -31.45 -8.76 11.29
C LEU A 33 -31.31 -8.88 12.82
N HIS A 34 -30.16 -8.51 13.39
CA HIS A 34 -29.84 -8.84 14.78
C HIS A 34 -29.35 -7.67 15.64
N SER A 35 -29.03 -6.50 15.06
CA SER A 35 -28.45 -5.35 15.79
C SER A 35 -29.44 -4.51 16.60
N SER A 36 -30.73 -4.86 16.57
CA SER A 36 -31.80 -4.11 17.24
C SER A 36 -31.86 -4.31 18.76
N SER A 37 -31.22 -5.36 19.28
CA SER A 37 -31.13 -5.64 20.72
C SER A 37 -29.70 -5.41 21.21
N ASP A 38 -29.56 -4.73 22.34
CA ASP A 38 -28.27 -4.49 23.00
C ASP A 38 -27.94 -5.54 24.08
N SER A 39 -28.67 -6.66 24.10
CA SER A 39 -28.38 -7.76 25.02
C SER A 39 -27.07 -8.45 24.66
N ASP A 40 -26.37 -8.98 25.67
CA ASP A 40 -25.13 -9.73 25.44
C ASP A 40 -25.36 -10.96 24.55
N ASP A 41 -26.52 -11.62 24.67
CA ASP A 41 -26.91 -12.72 23.78
C ASP A 41 -27.01 -12.28 22.31
N ALA A 42 -27.56 -11.09 22.05
CA ALA A 42 -27.69 -10.55 20.69
C ALA A 42 -26.30 -10.18 20.11
N ARG A 43 -25.43 -9.60 20.93
CA ARG A 43 -24.03 -9.31 20.55
C ARG A 43 -23.25 -10.59 20.25
N GLN A 44 -23.41 -11.62 21.08
CA GLN A 44 -22.78 -12.92 20.87
C GLN A 44 -23.30 -13.59 19.60
N LEU A 45 -24.61 -13.51 19.34
CA LEU A 45 -25.21 -14.01 18.11
C LEU A 45 -24.65 -13.29 16.87
N ILE A 46 -24.59 -11.95 16.86
CA ILE A 46 -24.00 -11.17 15.74
C ILE A 46 -22.55 -11.57 15.52
N ARG A 47 -21.77 -11.66 16.60
CA ARG A 47 -20.36 -12.06 16.54
C ARG A 47 -20.21 -13.43 15.91
N GLN A 48 -21.06 -14.39 16.27
CA GLN A 48 -21.08 -15.73 15.66
C GLN A 48 -21.47 -15.67 14.18
N ARG A 49 -22.48 -14.88 13.79
CA ARG A 49 -22.89 -14.74 12.38
C ARG A 49 -21.81 -14.12 11.51
N TYR A 50 -21.09 -13.13 12.01
CA TYR A 50 -19.95 -12.57 11.30
C TYR A 50 -18.83 -13.59 11.13
N ALA A 51 -18.51 -14.36 12.17
CA ALA A 51 -17.53 -15.43 12.10
C ALA A 51 -17.90 -16.48 11.05
N GLU A 52 -19.14 -16.98 11.05
CA GLU A 52 -19.64 -17.94 10.05
C GLU A 52 -19.50 -17.43 8.61
N ILE A 53 -19.77 -16.14 8.37
CA ILE A 53 -19.57 -15.51 7.06
C ILE A 53 -18.08 -15.51 6.69
N PHE A 54 -17.19 -15.13 7.61
CA PHE A 54 -15.76 -15.12 7.34
C PHE A 54 -15.21 -16.52 7.08
N THR A 55 -15.67 -17.55 7.79
CA THR A 55 -15.31 -18.96 7.50
C THR A 55 -15.75 -19.38 6.10
N ALA A 56 -16.94 -18.96 5.66
CA ALA A 56 -17.44 -19.26 4.32
C ALA A 56 -16.65 -18.51 3.22
N VAL A 57 -16.30 -17.24 3.45
CA VAL A 57 -15.44 -16.46 2.53
C VAL A 57 -14.03 -17.03 2.49
N GLU A 58 -13.48 -17.44 3.63
CA GLU A 58 -12.17 -18.09 3.74
C GLU A 58 -12.11 -19.35 2.88
N SER A 59 -13.17 -20.17 2.89
CA SER A 59 -13.26 -21.36 2.04
C SER A 59 -13.24 -21.03 0.53
N LEU A 60 -13.82 -19.89 0.13
CA LEU A 60 -13.81 -19.44 -1.26
C LEU A 60 -12.44 -18.89 -1.68
N VAL A 61 -11.74 -18.22 -0.76
CA VAL A 61 -10.35 -17.77 -0.95
C VAL A 61 -9.42 -18.96 -1.07
N ASP A 62 -9.59 -19.98 -0.23
CA ASP A 62 -8.77 -21.20 -0.24
C ASP A 62 -8.95 -21.98 -1.55
N GLU A 63 -10.18 -22.12 -2.06
CA GLU A 63 -10.45 -22.70 -3.38
C GLU A 63 -9.67 -21.96 -4.48
N GLN A 64 -9.71 -20.62 -4.46
CA GLN A 64 -9.00 -19.81 -5.46
C GLN A 64 -7.47 -19.89 -5.32
N PHE A 65 -6.95 -19.92 -4.09
CA PHE A 65 -5.53 -20.14 -3.82
C PHE A 65 -5.06 -21.50 -4.35
N GLU A 66 -5.82 -22.57 -4.11
CA GLU A 66 -5.47 -23.93 -4.54
C GLU A 66 -5.44 -24.07 -6.06
N ILE A 67 -6.45 -23.52 -6.76
CA ILE A 67 -6.48 -23.50 -8.23
C ILE A 67 -5.30 -22.68 -8.78
N GLY A 68 -5.01 -21.53 -8.16
CA GLY A 68 -3.87 -20.69 -8.57
C GLY A 68 -2.52 -21.38 -8.43
N GLN A 69 -2.33 -22.21 -7.41
CA GLN A 69 -1.10 -22.99 -7.23
C GLN A 69 -0.93 -24.10 -8.27
N GLN A 70 -2.03 -24.75 -8.67
CA GLN A 70 -2.00 -25.85 -9.64
C GLN A 70 -1.69 -25.37 -11.06
N MET A 71 -2.09 -24.14 -11.39
CA MET A 71 -2.05 -23.67 -12.77
C MET A 71 -0.64 -23.33 -13.28
N HIS A 72 0.36 -22.94 -12.48
CA HIS A 72 1.70 -22.53 -12.97
C HIS A 72 1.70 -21.67 -14.28
N LEU A 73 0.64 -20.90 -14.53
CA LEU A 73 0.38 -20.33 -15.85
C LEU A 73 0.57 -18.80 -15.84
N PRO A 74 1.26 -18.23 -16.85
CA PRO A 74 1.22 -16.80 -17.11
C PRO A 74 -0.22 -16.33 -17.32
N ASP A 75 -0.52 -15.13 -16.83
CA ASP A 75 -1.80 -14.37 -16.71
C ASP A 75 -3.00 -14.62 -17.66
N GLN A 76 -2.89 -15.39 -18.74
CA GLN A 76 -3.97 -15.50 -19.75
C GLN A 76 -4.91 -16.70 -19.59
N ASP A 77 -4.54 -17.74 -18.82
CA ASP A 77 -5.37 -18.95 -18.66
C ASP A 77 -6.09 -19.09 -17.31
N PHE A 78 -5.88 -18.16 -16.35
CA PHE A 78 -6.64 -18.14 -15.08
C PHE A 78 -8.17 -18.01 -15.31
N HIS A 79 -8.58 -17.49 -16.47
CA HIS A 79 -9.98 -17.30 -16.84
C HIS A 79 -10.69 -18.56 -17.39
N ARG A 80 -10.00 -19.70 -17.57
CA ARG A 80 -10.63 -20.93 -18.09
C ARG A 80 -11.34 -21.75 -17.00
N GLU A 81 -10.93 -21.65 -15.74
CA GLU A 81 -11.63 -22.27 -14.60
C GLU A 81 -12.08 -21.18 -13.62
N ARG A 82 -13.31 -20.68 -13.82
CA ARG A 82 -13.86 -19.63 -12.94
C ARG A 82 -14.23 -20.23 -11.59
N THR A 83 -13.36 -20.01 -10.60
CA THR A 83 -13.67 -20.28 -9.19
C THR A 83 -14.97 -19.58 -8.79
N ARG A 84 -15.67 -20.10 -7.77
CA ARG A 84 -16.90 -19.45 -7.29
C ARG A 84 -16.64 -18.00 -6.86
N LEU A 85 -15.49 -17.73 -6.26
CA LEU A 85 -15.11 -16.38 -5.85
C LEU A 85 -14.97 -15.44 -7.06
N THR A 86 -14.29 -15.87 -8.12
CA THR A 86 -14.15 -15.09 -9.36
C THR A 86 -15.49 -14.84 -10.07
N GLN A 87 -16.47 -15.75 -9.93
CA GLN A 87 -17.81 -15.51 -10.47
C GLN A 87 -18.57 -14.43 -9.69
N LEU A 88 -18.37 -14.36 -8.37
CA LEU A 88 -19.00 -13.40 -7.48
C LEU A 88 -18.31 -12.03 -7.49
N VAL A 89 -16.98 -12.03 -7.61
CA VAL A 89 -16.12 -10.85 -7.62
C VAL A 89 -15.15 -10.97 -8.82
N PRO A 90 -15.57 -10.61 -10.05
CA PRO A 90 -14.76 -10.80 -11.26
C PRO A 90 -13.41 -10.09 -11.26
N SER A 91 -13.26 -9.00 -10.49
CA SER A 91 -12.00 -8.26 -10.36
C SER A 91 -11.03 -8.84 -9.32
N VAL A 92 -11.37 -9.95 -8.66
CA VAL A 92 -10.51 -10.57 -7.64
C VAL A 92 -9.19 -11.03 -8.27
N GLY A 93 -8.09 -10.52 -7.72
CA GLY A 93 -6.73 -10.92 -8.13
C GLY A 93 -6.30 -12.26 -7.52
N PRO A 94 -5.09 -12.72 -7.83
CA PRO A 94 -4.55 -13.94 -7.24
C PRO A 94 -4.39 -13.82 -5.72
N PHE A 95 -4.45 -14.96 -5.04
CA PHE A 95 -4.02 -15.08 -3.64
C PHE A 95 -2.71 -15.86 -3.60
N PHE A 96 -1.71 -15.35 -2.89
CA PHE A 96 -0.42 -16.03 -2.73
C PHE A 96 -0.33 -16.84 -1.44
N THR A 97 -1.31 -16.65 -0.55
CA THR A 97 -1.43 -17.39 0.69
C THR A 97 -2.91 -17.63 1.00
N ARG A 98 -3.18 -18.59 1.88
CA ARG A 98 -4.49 -18.69 2.55
C ARG A 98 -4.72 -17.47 3.45
N LEU A 99 -5.98 -17.16 3.76
CA LEU A 99 -6.35 -16.04 4.61
C LEU A 99 -7.22 -16.53 5.78
N PRO A 100 -6.71 -16.62 7.01
CA PRO A 100 -7.49 -17.01 8.19
C PRO A 100 -8.44 -15.88 8.62
N LEU A 101 -9.53 -15.69 7.89
CA LEU A 101 -10.50 -14.60 8.01
C LEU A 101 -11.31 -14.69 9.29
N GLU A 102 -11.72 -15.88 9.72
CA GLU A 102 -12.45 -16.03 10.99
C GLU A 102 -11.58 -15.59 12.18
N LYS A 103 -10.33 -16.08 12.21
CA LYS A 103 -9.37 -15.79 13.27
C LYS A 103 -9.02 -14.30 13.30
N SER A 104 -8.78 -13.69 12.13
CA SER A 104 -8.49 -12.26 12.01
C SER A 104 -9.69 -11.38 12.38
N PHE A 105 -10.91 -11.79 12.02
CA PHE A 105 -12.13 -11.14 12.50
C PHE A 105 -12.16 -11.09 14.02
N TYR A 106 -11.91 -12.21 14.72
CA TYR A 106 -11.94 -12.20 16.18
C TYR A 106 -10.87 -11.31 16.81
N LEU A 107 -9.70 -11.15 16.18
CA LEU A 107 -8.66 -10.22 16.62
C LEU A 107 -9.12 -8.77 16.47
N GLU A 108 -9.55 -8.38 15.28
CA GLU A 108 -10.01 -7.01 15.03
C GLU A 108 -11.27 -6.67 15.85
N ASP A 109 -12.17 -7.63 16.03
CA ASP A 109 -13.38 -7.45 16.84
C ASP A 109 -13.05 -7.19 18.32
N ARG A 110 -12.01 -7.82 18.88
CA ARG A 110 -11.55 -7.52 20.25
C ARG A 110 -11.04 -6.07 20.39
N LYS A 111 -10.36 -5.56 19.37
CA LYS A 111 -9.78 -4.22 19.37
C LYS A 111 -10.80 -3.13 19.05
N ARG A 112 -11.70 -3.40 18.09
CA ARG A 112 -12.60 -2.40 17.48
C ARG A 112 -14.06 -2.56 17.88
N ALA A 113 -14.42 -3.65 18.58
CA ALA A 113 -15.79 -3.96 19.00
C ALA A 113 -16.78 -3.92 17.82
N ILE A 114 -16.39 -4.53 16.69
CA ILE A 114 -17.14 -4.54 15.43
C ILE A 114 -18.56 -5.08 15.65
N SER A 115 -18.68 -6.22 16.33
CA SER A 115 -19.92 -6.95 16.61
C SER A 115 -20.76 -6.33 17.74
N SER A 116 -20.18 -5.43 18.53
CA SER A 116 -20.88 -4.76 19.63
C SER A 116 -21.64 -3.51 19.19
N ARG A 117 -21.53 -3.11 17.91
CA ARG A 117 -22.21 -1.93 17.37
C ARG A 117 -23.66 -2.25 17.04
N THR A 118 -24.59 -1.42 17.52
CA THR A 118 -26.03 -1.56 17.25
C THR A 118 -26.52 -0.62 16.15
N MET A 119 -25.86 0.53 15.97
CA MET A 119 -26.28 1.59 15.06
C MET A 119 -25.42 1.75 13.80
N VAL A 120 -24.23 1.15 13.79
CA VAL A 120 -23.26 1.29 12.69
C VAL A 120 -22.79 -0.09 12.24
N ALA A 121 -23.15 -0.47 11.02
CA ALA A 121 -22.73 -1.73 10.41
C ALA A 121 -21.20 -1.76 10.18
N PRO A 122 -20.60 -2.95 10.01
CA PRO A 122 -19.21 -3.08 9.59
C PRO A 122 -18.91 -2.23 8.35
N SER A 123 -17.86 -1.42 8.46
CA SER A 123 -17.41 -0.50 7.42
C SER A 123 -16.42 -1.15 6.46
N PHE A 124 -16.13 -0.47 5.36
CA PHE A 124 -15.05 -0.86 4.44
C PHE A 124 -13.72 -1.02 5.18
N ASN A 125 -13.40 -0.08 6.08
CA ASN A 125 -12.17 -0.12 6.86
C ASN A 125 -12.13 -1.29 7.84
N ASP A 126 -13.26 -1.69 8.44
CA ASP A 126 -13.29 -2.86 9.32
C ASP A 126 -12.86 -4.12 8.57
N ILE A 127 -13.37 -4.31 7.35
CA ILE A 127 -13.02 -5.47 6.52
C ILE A 127 -11.59 -5.36 5.99
N ARG A 128 -11.15 -4.17 5.58
CA ARG A 128 -9.75 -3.90 5.21
C ARG A 128 -8.79 -4.31 6.33
N HIS A 129 -9.09 -3.95 7.57
CA HIS A 129 -8.28 -4.33 8.73
C HIS A 129 -8.30 -5.84 8.98
N ILE A 130 -9.44 -6.50 8.82
CA ILE A 130 -9.55 -7.96 8.95
C ILE A 130 -8.68 -8.66 7.89
N LEU A 131 -8.77 -8.23 6.63
CA LEU A 131 -7.94 -8.76 5.53
C LEU A 131 -6.44 -8.51 5.76
N ASN A 132 -6.06 -7.33 6.25
CA ASN A 132 -4.67 -7.05 6.61
C ASN A 132 -4.20 -7.99 7.73
N SER A 133 -5.00 -8.15 8.78
CA SER A 133 -4.69 -9.03 9.90
C SER A 133 -4.63 -10.51 9.50
N ALA A 134 -5.46 -10.95 8.54
CA ALA A 134 -5.39 -12.30 7.98
C ALA A 134 -4.06 -12.56 7.27
N GLN A 135 -3.61 -11.62 6.43
CA GLN A 135 -2.31 -11.72 5.74
C GLN A 135 -1.15 -11.79 6.73
N ILE A 136 -1.14 -10.91 7.73
CA ILE A 136 -0.08 -10.90 8.75
C ILE A 136 -0.11 -12.18 9.59
N LEU A 137 -1.29 -12.68 9.98
CA LEU A 137 -1.41 -13.95 10.70
C LEU A 137 -0.80 -15.11 9.92
N GLN A 138 -1.14 -15.19 8.64
CA GLN A 138 -0.65 -16.24 7.75
C GLN A 138 0.88 -16.16 7.62
N MET A 139 1.42 -14.98 7.29
CA MET A 139 2.86 -14.77 7.17
C MET A 139 3.65 -15.15 8.42
N ARG A 140 3.10 -14.83 9.60
CA ARG A 140 3.73 -15.18 10.87
C ARG A 140 3.67 -16.66 11.19
N GLN A 141 2.58 -17.33 10.82
CA GLN A 141 2.43 -18.76 11.07
C GLN A 141 3.52 -19.58 10.36
N PHE A 142 3.92 -19.17 9.15
CA PHE A 142 4.95 -19.86 8.37
C PHE A 142 6.35 -19.31 8.57
N ASN A 143 6.48 -18.07 9.08
CA ASN A 143 7.75 -17.40 9.34
C ASN A 143 8.68 -17.41 8.12
N ASP A 144 8.12 -17.19 6.94
CA ASP A 144 8.80 -17.31 5.64
C ASP A 144 8.86 -15.99 4.86
N VAL A 145 8.51 -14.87 5.49
CA VAL A 145 8.65 -13.53 4.91
C VAL A 145 10.13 -13.23 4.70
N LYS A 146 10.49 -12.92 3.46
CA LYS A 146 11.87 -12.58 3.06
C LYS A 146 12.00 -11.16 2.52
N LEU A 147 10.90 -10.57 2.08
CA LEU A 147 10.88 -9.21 1.53
C LEU A 147 9.65 -8.47 2.06
N VAL A 148 9.88 -7.31 2.65
CA VAL A 148 8.83 -6.33 2.92
C VAL A 148 9.11 -5.11 2.05
N THR A 149 8.15 -4.78 1.19
CA THR A 149 8.20 -3.57 0.38
C THR A 149 7.23 -2.54 0.91
N PHE A 150 7.60 -1.27 0.78
CA PHE A 150 6.80 -0.14 1.22
C PHE A 150 6.60 0.79 0.05
N ASP A 151 5.39 1.33 -0.07
CA ASP A 151 5.24 2.61 -0.75
C ASP A 151 5.89 3.74 0.08
N GLY A 152 6.21 4.85 -0.58
CA GLY A 152 6.80 6.03 0.05
C GLY A 152 5.75 6.90 0.74
N ASP A 153 5.19 7.85 -0.02
CA ASP A 153 4.24 8.84 0.48
C ASP A 153 2.97 8.20 1.05
N VAL A 154 2.42 8.78 2.12
CA VAL A 154 1.22 8.30 2.86
C VAL A 154 1.38 6.92 3.53
N THR A 155 2.52 6.24 3.31
CA THR A 155 2.83 4.91 3.84
C THR A 155 3.94 4.95 4.89
N LEU A 156 5.13 5.44 4.54
CA LEU A 156 6.26 5.57 5.47
C LEU A 156 6.26 6.93 6.17
N TYR A 157 5.84 7.96 5.46
CA TYR A 157 5.77 9.35 5.93
C TYR A 157 4.53 10.02 5.35
N GLU A 158 4.11 11.12 5.97
CA GLU A 158 3.05 11.98 5.43
C GLU A 158 3.42 12.47 4.02
N ASP A 159 2.42 12.80 3.20
CA ASP A 159 2.61 13.28 1.82
C ASP A 159 3.64 14.41 1.70
N GLY A 160 4.70 14.18 0.92
CA GLY A 160 5.82 15.11 0.73
C GLY A 160 6.77 15.21 1.94
N GLY A 161 6.62 14.34 2.93
CA GLY A 161 7.41 14.28 4.15
C GLY A 161 8.70 13.47 4.03
N SER A 162 9.29 13.17 5.18
CA SER A 162 10.53 12.39 5.28
C SER A 162 10.56 11.61 6.60
N LEU A 163 11.30 10.50 6.64
CA LEU A 163 11.60 9.79 7.88
C LEU A 163 12.62 10.59 8.70
N THR A 164 12.26 10.87 9.95
CA THR A 164 13.14 11.46 10.94
C THR A 164 13.58 10.38 11.93
N GLU A 165 14.62 10.63 12.73
CA GLU A 165 15.05 9.71 13.79
C GLU A 165 13.93 9.41 14.79
N SER A 166 13.00 10.37 14.98
CA SER A 166 11.83 10.21 15.86
C SER A 166 10.66 9.44 15.23
N SER A 167 10.76 9.08 13.94
CA SER A 167 9.70 8.39 13.23
C SER A 167 9.51 6.98 13.79
N LYS A 168 8.32 6.70 14.33
CA LYS A 168 7.97 5.45 15.03
C LYS A 168 8.14 4.17 14.19
N VAL A 169 8.20 4.31 12.86
CA VAL A 169 8.39 3.18 11.93
C VAL A 169 9.86 2.71 11.91
N VAL A 170 10.82 3.59 12.18
CA VAL A 170 12.27 3.31 12.04
C VAL A 170 12.72 2.08 12.85
N PRO A 171 12.37 1.94 14.16
CA PRO A 171 12.77 0.75 14.92
C PRO A 171 12.30 -0.56 14.28
N PHE A 172 11.11 -0.58 13.69
CA PHE A 172 10.57 -1.77 13.03
C PHE A 172 11.26 -2.07 11.71
N LEU A 173 11.66 -1.04 10.94
CA LEU A 173 12.46 -1.25 9.72
C LEU A 173 13.82 -1.87 10.05
N LEU A 174 14.45 -1.41 11.14
CA LEU A 174 15.68 -2.00 11.66
C LEU A 174 15.45 -3.44 12.15
N ASP A 175 14.34 -3.72 12.84
CA ASP A 175 13.96 -5.09 13.24
C ASP A 175 13.87 -6.04 12.03
N LEU A 176 13.26 -5.60 10.92
CA LEU A 176 13.19 -6.41 9.70
C LEU A 176 14.60 -6.78 9.20
N LEU A 177 15.49 -5.79 9.07
CA LEU A 177 16.86 -6.02 8.63
C LEU A 177 17.64 -6.93 9.58
N ARG A 178 17.49 -6.75 10.91
CA ARG A 178 18.10 -7.64 11.93
C ARG A 178 17.66 -9.10 11.76
N ASN A 179 16.43 -9.34 11.31
CA ASN A 179 15.89 -10.67 11.07
C ASN A 179 16.23 -11.21 9.65
N GLY A 180 17.08 -10.53 8.88
CA GLY A 180 17.44 -10.96 7.53
C GLY A 180 16.38 -10.71 6.47
N ILE A 181 15.34 -9.93 6.79
CA ILE A 181 14.26 -9.59 5.86
C ILE A 181 14.74 -8.41 4.99
N CYS A 182 14.60 -8.57 3.68
CA CYS A 182 14.87 -7.50 2.73
C CYS A 182 13.82 -6.39 2.85
N VAL A 183 14.29 -5.14 2.84
CA VAL A 183 13.45 -3.95 2.91
C VAL A 183 13.54 -3.22 1.58
N GLY A 184 12.42 -3.15 0.86
CA GLY A 184 12.30 -2.42 -0.40
C GLY A 184 11.43 -1.19 -0.25
N ILE A 185 11.82 -0.05 -0.81
CA ILE A 185 10.97 1.14 -0.89
C ILE A 185 10.65 1.37 -2.35
N VAL A 186 9.41 1.10 -2.76
CA VAL A 186 8.94 1.21 -4.15
C VAL A 186 8.07 2.46 -4.26
N THR A 187 8.58 3.51 -4.89
CA THR A 187 7.94 4.83 -4.89
C THR A 187 7.76 5.40 -6.28
N ALA A 188 6.68 6.15 -6.48
CA ALA A 188 6.42 6.90 -7.70
C ALA A 188 7.39 8.08 -7.89
N ALA A 189 8.03 8.56 -6.81
CA ALA A 189 9.08 9.56 -6.93
C ALA A 189 10.23 8.99 -7.79
N GLY A 190 10.41 9.54 -9.00
CA GLY A 190 11.38 9.06 -9.99
C GLY A 190 12.59 9.95 -10.12
N TYR A 191 13.39 10.08 -9.08
CA TYR A 191 14.73 10.70 -9.14
C TYR A 191 15.77 9.67 -9.63
N ASP A 192 16.68 10.11 -10.49
CA ASP A 192 17.88 9.35 -10.89
C ASP A 192 19.06 9.55 -9.92
N GLU A 193 18.92 10.49 -8.99
CA GLU A 193 19.90 10.81 -7.94
C GLU A 193 19.56 10.12 -6.61
N ALA A 194 20.50 9.32 -6.09
CA ALA A 194 20.35 8.63 -4.81
C ALA A 194 20.10 9.59 -3.63
N GLN A 195 20.74 10.76 -3.67
CA GLN A 195 20.71 11.76 -2.61
C GLN A 195 19.28 12.22 -2.27
N LYS A 196 18.39 12.34 -3.26
CA LYS A 196 17.01 12.77 -3.04
C LYS A 196 16.19 11.73 -2.26
N TYR A 197 16.49 10.45 -2.42
CA TYR A 197 15.89 9.39 -1.59
C TYR A 197 16.52 9.36 -0.20
N MET A 198 17.84 9.58 -0.10
CA MET A 198 18.54 9.69 1.18
C MET A 198 17.95 10.81 2.04
N GLU A 199 17.65 11.97 1.46
CA GLU A 199 16.98 13.08 2.14
C GLU A 199 15.60 12.68 2.70
N ARG A 200 14.80 11.93 1.92
CA ARG A 200 13.50 11.43 2.39
C ARG A 200 13.60 10.36 3.46
N LEU A 201 14.72 9.64 3.51
CA LEU A 201 14.94 8.50 4.41
C LEU A 201 15.96 8.81 5.51
N PHE A 202 16.36 10.06 5.70
CA PHE A 202 17.55 10.41 6.47
C PHE A 202 17.55 9.80 7.88
N GLY A 203 16.41 9.86 8.59
CA GLY A 203 16.32 9.31 9.94
C GLY A 203 16.44 7.79 10.01
N PHE A 204 16.06 7.08 8.94
CA PHE A 204 16.27 5.65 8.84
C PHE A 204 17.73 5.32 8.48
N ILE A 205 18.34 6.04 7.55
CA ILE A 205 19.73 5.82 7.15
C ILE A 205 20.68 6.08 8.33
N VAL A 206 20.51 7.20 9.05
CA VAL A 206 21.32 7.52 10.24
C VAL A 206 21.20 6.41 11.28
N ALA A 207 19.96 6.01 11.62
CA ALA A 207 19.74 4.95 12.59
C ALA A 207 20.31 3.59 12.13
N LEU A 208 20.25 3.29 10.82
CA LEU A 208 20.84 2.08 10.25
C LEU A 208 22.36 2.10 10.32
N GLU A 209 23.01 3.23 10.09
CA GLU A 209 24.46 3.39 10.20
C GLU A 209 24.93 3.18 11.65
N GLU A 210 24.27 3.83 12.60
CA GLU A 210 24.58 3.78 14.04
C GLU A 210 24.31 2.41 14.69
N ASP A 211 23.37 1.63 14.17
CA ASP A 211 23.03 0.32 14.73
C ASP A 211 24.14 -0.71 14.46
N SER A 212 24.93 -1.00 15.51
CA SER A 212 26.00 -1.99 15.50
C SER A 212 25.52 -3.44 15.63
N THR A 213 24.22 -3.66 15.90
CA THR A 213 23.64 -5.00 16.01
C THR A 213 23.27 -5.60 14.65
N ILE A 214 23.19 -4.78 13.60
CA ILE A 214 22.95 -5.21 12.21
C ILE A 214 24.30 -5.35 11.50
N SER A 215 24.61 -6.55 11.00
CA SER A 215 25.85 -6.76 10.24
C SER A 215 25.85 -5.97 8.92
N PRO A 216 27.01 -5.60 8.37
CA PRO A 216 27.08 -4.89 7.09
C PRO A 216 26.27 -5.57 5.97
N GLU A 217 26.32 -6.90 5.88
CA GLU A 217 25.59 -7.68 4.89
C GLU A 217 24.07 -7.53 5.04
N LEU A 218 23.58 -7.48 6.29
CA LEU A 218 22.17 -7.25 6.58
C LEU A 218 21.75 -5.81 6.32
N LYS A 219 22.63 -4.82 6.50
CA LYS A 219 22.34 -3.42 6.12
C LYS A 219 22.14 -3.28 4.62
N GLU A 220 22.88 -4.07 3.81
CA GLU A 220 22.73 -4.09 2.35
C GLU A 220 21.43 -4.76 1.86
N ASN A 221 20.57 -5.26 2.75
CA ASN A 221 19.23 -5.72 2.41
C ASN A 221 18.20 -4.58 2.25
N LEU A 222 18.65 -3.32 2.32
CA LEU A 222 17.87 -2.13 1.98
C LEU A 222 18.04 -1.74 0.51
N ALA A 223 16.93 -1.62 -0.21
CA ALA A 223 16.89 -1.07 -1.56
C ALA A 223 15.75 -0.06 -1.74
N VAL A 224 15.97 0.91 -2.63
CA VAL A 224 14.95 1.88 -3.08
C VAL A 224 14.77 1.72 -4.57
N LEU A 225 13.52 1.58 -5.01
CA LEU A 225 13.12 1.55 -6.39
C LEU A 225 12.22 2.74 -6.70
N GLY A 226 12.80 3.73 -7.39
CA GLY A 226 12.14 4.97 -7.76
C GLY A 226 11.51 4.95 -9.14
N GLY A 227 10.56 5.87 -9.35
CA GLY A 227 9.77 5.99 -10.56
C GLY A 227 8.97 4.73 -10.84
N GLU A 228 8.40 4.15 -9.78
CA GLU A 228 7.72 2.84 -9.68
C GLU A 228 8.64 1.64 -9.97
N SER A 229 9.30 1.63 -11.12
CA SER A 229 10.14 0.53 -11.59
C SER A 229 11.24 1.00 -12.55
N ASN A 230 11.85 2.17 -12.30
CA ASN A 230 12.76 2.81 -13.25
C ASN A 230 14.18 3.03 -12.71
N TYR A 231 14.36 3.29 -11.42
CA TYR A 231 15.68 3.59 -10.82
C TYR A 231 15.90 2.76 -9.57
N LEU A 232 16.85 1.81 -9.60
CA LEU A 232 17.19 0.99 -8.44
C LEU A 232 18.42 1.55 -7.72
N PHE A 233 18.31 1.69 -6.41
CA PHE A 233 19.39 2.03 -5.50
C PHE A 233 19.50 0.98 -4.41
N ARG A 234 20.72 0.64 -4.01
CA ARG A 234 20.99 -0.27 -2.89
C ARG A 234 21.84 0.42 -1.84
N TYR A 235 21.52 0.19 -0.58
CA TYR A 235 22.36 0.70 0.51
C TYR A 235 23.72 0.00 0.49
N ASN A 236 24.79 0.78 0.57
CA ASN A 236 26.16 0.29 0.67
C ASN A 236 26.68 0.51 2.08
N ALA A 237 26.88 -0.57 2.84
CA ALA A 237 27.26 -0.48 4.24
C ALA A 237 28.65 0.13 4.48
N LYS A 238 29.54 0.07 3.48
CA LYS A 238 30.89 0.66 3.56
C LYS A 238 30.88 2.17 3.34
N LEU A 239 30.02 2.65 2.44
CA LEU A 239 29.89 4.08 2.12
C LEU A 239 28.88 4.79 3.01
N GLY A 240 27.96 4.07 3.65
CA GLY A 240 26.89 4.65 4.47
C GLY A 240 25.77 5.28 3.64
N GLU A 241 25.69 5.00 2.35
CA GLU A 241 24.78 5.68 1.42
C GLU A 241 24.12 4.73 0.41
N LEU A 242 23.05 5.22 -0.23
CA LEU A 242 22.41 4.56 -1.36
C LEU A 242 23.25 4.73 -2.63
N VAL A 243 23.52 3.64 -3.33
CA VAL A 243 24.27 3.62 -4.60
C VAL A 243 23.37 3.18 -5.74
N SER A 244 23.44 3.89 -6.86
CA SER A 244 22.67 3.57 -8.07
C SER A 244 23.13 2.26 -8.70
N ILE A 245 22.17 1.42 -9.08
CA ILE A 245 22.39 0.11 -9.70
C ILE A 245 22.02 0.20 -11.19
N PRO A 246 22.95 -0.11 -12.11
CA PRO A 246 22.71 -0.03 -13.56
C PRO A 246 21.48 -0.84 -13.98
N LEU A 247 20.62 -0.24 -14.83
CA LEU A 247 19.32 -0.78 -15.24
C LEU A 247 19.42 -2.23 -15.76
N GLU A 248 20.44 -2.51 -16.57
CA GLU A 248 20.71 -3.75 -17.27
C GLU A 248 20.96 -4.92 -16.31
N SER A 249 21.45 -4.63 -15.10
CA SER A 249 21.73 -5.65 -14.08
C SER A 249 20.46 -6.24 -13.47
N TRP A 250 19.38 -5.45 -13.37
CA TRP A 250 18.18 -5.83 -12.63
C TRP A 250 16.89 -5.80 -13.45
N ILE A 251 16.82 -5.07 -14.57
CA ILE A 251 15.64 -5.06 -15.44
C ILE A 251 15.35 -6.46 -15.98
N ARG A 252 14.08 -6.85 -16.03
CA ARG A 252 13.62 -8.17 -16.47
C ARG A 252 12.40 -8.05 -17.39
N SER A 253 11.99 -9.18 -17.97
CA SER A 253 10.72 -9.29 -18.70
C SER A 253 9.54 -8.94 -17.77
N PRO A 254 8.50 -8.24 -18.27
CA PRO A 254 8.35 -7.75 -19.64
C PRO A 254 9.07 -6.42 -19.90
N MET A 255 9.53 -5.69 -18.86
CA MET A 255 10.12 -4.35 -19.01
C MET A 255 11.30 -4.28 -19.99
N ARG A 256 12.12 -5.32 -20.05
CA ARG A 256 13.27 -5.44 -20.97
C ARG A 256 12.86 -5.60 -22.44
N GLU A 257 11.68 -6.15 -22.69
CA GLU A 257 11.21 -6.51 -24.03
C GLU A 257 10.43 -5.38 -24.70
N TRP A 258 10.08 -4.34 -23.95
CA TRP A 258 9.37 -3.18 -24.48
C TRP A 258 10.21 -2.44 -25.50
N SER A 259 9.59 -2.10 -26.62
CA SER A 259 10.27 -1.36 -27.68
C SER A 259 10.47 0.10 -27.27
N GLU A 260 11.64 0.65 -27.58
CA GLU A 260 11.94 2.08 -27.37
C GLU A 260 10.96 2.98 -28.14
N SER A 261 10.49 2.54 -29.32
CA SER A 261 9.46 3.24 -30.10
C SER A 261 8.15 3.32 -29.33
N ASP A 262 7.67 2.19 -28.78
CA ASP A 262 6.40 2.17 -28.08
C ASP A 262 6.43 3.05 -26.83
N MET A 263 7.54 3.02 -26.07
CA MET A 263 7.74 3.88 -24.91
C MET A 263 7.77 5.35 -25.30
N THR A 264 8.55 5.69 -26.33
CA THR A 264 8.69 7.08 -26.81
C THR A 264 7.36 7.63 -27.31
N GLU A 265 6.66 6.92 -28.19
CA GLU A 265 5.37 7.33 -28.76
C GLU A 265 4.29 7.49 -27.66
N THR A 266 4.29 6.61 -26.67
CA THR A 266 3.36 6.69 -25.53
C THR A 266 3.60 7.96 -24.72
N LEU A 267 4.86 8.24 -24.38
CA LEU A 267 5.22 9.44 -23.63
C LEU A 267 5.03 10.72 -24.46
N ASP A 268 5.21 10.67 -25.79
CA ASP A 268 4.95 11.81 -26.69
C ASP A 268 3.46 12.18 -26.72
N LEU A 269 2.58 11.18 -26.74
CA LEU A 269 1.14 11.41 -26.59
C LEU A 269 0.82 12.03 -25.23
N ALA A 270 1.37 11.48 -24.15
CA ALA A 270 1.17 12.01 -22.80
C ALA A 270 1.65 13.48 -22.69
N GLU A 271 2.84 13.79 -23.22
CA GLU A 271 3.39 15.14 -23.25
C GLU A 271 2.51 16.12 -24.04
N SER A 272 2.02 15.69 -25.21
CA SER A 272 1.10 16.48 -26.05
C SER A 272 -0.20 16.81 -25.31
N LEU A 273 -0.77 15.82 -24.60
CA LEU A 273 -1.96 16.02 -23.77
C LEU A 273 -1.70 17.00 -22.62
N LEU A 274 -0.60 16.85 -21.89
CA LEU A 274 -0.18 17.77 -20.81
C LEU A 274 -0.02 19.21 -21.33
N ARG A 275 0.55 19.40 -22.52
CA ARG A 275 0.63 20.71 -23.18
C ARG A 275 -0.75 21.29 -23.48
N GLY A 276 -1.69 20.46 -23.93
CA GLY A 276 -3.08 20.86 -24.16
C GLY A 276 -3.79 21.30 -22.87
N PHE A 277 -3.56 20.59 -21.76
CA PHE A 277 -4.19 20.91 -20.48
C PHE A 277 -3.76 22.26 -19.92
N ARG A 278 -2.52 22.71 -20.16
CA ARG A 278 -2.07 24.04 -19.70
C ARG A 278 -3.03 25.15 -20.12
N THR A 279 -3.49 25.11 -21.36
CA THR A 279 -4.45 26.07 -21.90
C THR A 279 -5.89 25.71 -21.50
N ALA A 280 -6.28 24.45 -21.69
CA ALA A 280 -7.67 24.02 -21.52
C ALA A 280 -8.18 24.13 -20.07
N LEU A 281 -7.29 23.93 -19.09
CA LEU A 281 -7.59 23.99 -17.66
C LEU A 281 -7.08 25.27 -16.99
N ASN A 282 -6.55 26.22 -17.78
CA ASN A 282 -5.97 27.47 -17.28
C ASN A 282 -4.96 27.24 -16.13
N LEU A 283 -4.02 26.31 -16.36
CA LEU A 283 -3.01 25.98 -15.35
C LEU A 283 -2.07 27.18 -15.13
N PRO A 284 -1.46 27.32 -13.94
CA PRO A 284 -0.49 28.37 -13.68
C PRO A 284 0.60 28.43 -14.76
N GLU A 285 0.95 29.62 -15.23
CA GLU A 285 1.97 29.79 -16.28
C GLU A 285 3.33 29.21 -15.86
N GLU A 286 3.64 29.22 -14.57
CA GLU A 286 4.88 28.66 -14.01
C GLU A 286 4.90 27.12 -14.00
N SER A 287 3.77 26.46 -14.25
CA SER A 287 3.72 25.00 -14.38
C SER A 287 4.64 24.55 -15.52
N THR A 288 5.45 23.53 -15.23
CA THR A 288 6.51 23.07 -16.13
C THR A 288 6.30 21.61 -16.46
N ILE A 289 6.42 21.26 -17.74
CA ILE A 289 6.39 19.87 -18.18
C ILE A 289 7.82 19.33 -18.15
N ILE A 290 8.03 18.20 -17.50
CA ILE A 290 9.30 17.51 -17.36
C ILE A 290 9.20 16.18 -18.12
N ARG A 291 10.10 15.99 -19.09
CA ARG A 291 10.28 14.73 -19.82
C ARG A 291 11.52 14.01 -19.33
N LYS A 292 11.38 12.73 -19.01
CA LYS A 292 12.43 11.79 -18.61
C LYS A 292 12.47 10.61 -19.61
N PRO A 293 13.49 9.74 -19.56
CA PRO A 293 13.56 8.58 -20.45
C PRO A 293 12.34 7.65 -20.40
N ARG A 294 11.77 7.44 -19.21
CA ARG A 294 10.64 6.52 -18.98
C ARG A 294 9.46 7.17 -18.27
N ALA A 295 9.37 8.50 -18.31
CA ALA A 295 8.29 9.24 -17.66
C ALA A 295 8.09 10.63 -18.26
N VAL A 296 6.88 11.17 -18.16
CA VAL A 296 6.60 12.58 -18.43
C VAL A 296 5.58 13.09 -17.41
N GLY A 297 5.76 14.31 -16.93
CA GLY A 297 4.84 14.90 -15.96
C GLY A 297 4.78 16.41 -16.04
N ILE A 298 3.77 16.98 -15.39
CA ILE A 298 3.60 18.42 -15.22
C ILE A 298 3.70 18.75 -13.74
N VAL A 299 4.63 19.64 -13.40
CA VAL A 299 4.92 20.04 -12.02
C VAL A 299 4.54 21.50 -11.77
N PRO A 300 4.19 21.85 -10.53
CA PRO A 300 3.92 23.22 -10.15
C PRO A 300 5.21 24.05 -10.16
N GLY A 301 5.09 25.30 -10.60
CA GLY A 301 6.20 26.25 -10.56
C GLY A 301 6.29 27.05 -9.26
N ASN A 302 7.22 27.99 -9.24
CA ASN A 302 7.50 28.86 -8.12
C ASN A 302 7.26 30.33 -8.52
N ARG A 303 6.55 31.09 -7.68
CA ARG A 303 6.30 32.52 -7.90
C ARG A 303 6.83 33.35 -6.74
N TRP A 304 7.61 34.38 -7.06
CA TRP A 304 8.02 35.36 -6.07
C TRP A 304 6.81 36.18 -5.61
N ASN A 305 6.57 36.22 -4.30
CA ASN A 305 5.55 37.06 -3.70
C ASN A 305 6.22 38.32 -3.08
N PRO A 306 6.00 39.52 -3.65
CA PRO A 306 6.66 40.74 -3.21
C PRO A 306 6.20 41.21 -1.82
N GLU A 307 4.97 40.90 -1.41
CA GLU A 307 4.41 41.29 -0.11
C GLU A 307 5.05 40.50 1.04
N THR A 308 5.17 39.19 0.86
CA THR A 308 5.75 38.27 1.85
C THR A 308 7.27 38.15 1.73
N LYS A 309 7.86 38.68 0.65
CA LYS A 309 9.28 38.54 0.27
C LYS A 309 9.73 37.06 0.29
N ARG A 310 8.88 36.18 -0.21
CA ARG A 310 9.12 34.72 -0.27
C ARG A 310 8.73 34.17 -1.63
N THR A 311 9.46 33.14 -2.05
CA THR A 311 9.07 32.33 -3.20
C THR A 311 8.06 31.29 -2.74
N ASN A 312 6.86 31.32 -3.32
CA ASN A 312 5.79 30.37 -3.02
C ASN A 312 5.64 29.38 -4.17
N ARG A 313 5.51 28.09 -3.84
CA ARG A 313 5.14 27.05 -4.79
C ARG A 313 3.67 27.26 -5.18
N ILE A 314 3.40 27.47 -6.45
CA ILE A 314 2.04 27.67 -6.94
C ILE A 314 1.34 26.32 -7.01
N LYS A 315 0.18 26.19 -6.38
CA LYS A 315 -0.56 24.94 -6.39
C LYS A 315 -1.47 24.88 -7.62
N MET A 316 -1.59 23.69 -8.20
CA MET A 316 -2.70 23.35 -9.07
C MET A 316 -3.86 22.87 -8.20
N GLU A 317 -5.08 23.18 -8.59
CA GLU A 317 -6.27 22.72 -7.88
C GLU A 317 -6.43 21.22 -8.06
N ARG A 318 -6.97 20.54 -7.04
CA ARG A 318 -7.14 19.08 -7.06
C ARG A 318 -7.96 18.62 -8.25
N GLU A 319 -9.04 19.33 -8.57
CA GLU A 319 -9.93 19.01 -9.68
C GLU A 319 -9.19 19.11 -11.03
N GLN A 320 -8.20 20.00 -11.15
CA GLN A 320 -7.34 20.07 -12.33
C GLN A 320 -6.43 18.85 -12.42
N LEU A 321 -5.83 18.41 -11.30
CA LEU A 321 -4.99 17.22 -11.23
C LEU A 321 -5.80 15.96 -11.61
N GLU A 322 -6.99 15.79 -11.02
CA GLU A 322 -7.86 14.65 -11.29
C GLU A 322 -8.33 14.61 -12.76
N GLU A 323 -8.74 15.75 -13.33
CA GLU A 323 -9.14 15.85 -14.75
C GLU A 323 -7.99 15.47 -15.69
N MET A 324 -6.77 15.94 -15.40
CA MET A 324 -5.58 15.61 -16.19
C MET A 324 -5.28 14.11 -16.13
N VAL A 325 -5.26 13.51 -14.95
CA VAL A 325 -4.93 12.08 -14.78
C VAL A 325 -5.97 11.18 -15.43
N LEU A 326 -7.25 11.45 -15.20
CA LEU A 326 -8.34 10.67 -15.80
C LEU A 326 -8.30 10.75 -17.33
N THR A 327 -8.06 11.95 -17.87
CA THR A 327 -7.97 12.13 -19.32
C THR A 327 -6.71 11.47 -19.90
N LEU A 328 -5.56 11.60 -19.23
CA LEU A 328 -4.33 10.90 -19.65
C LEU A 328 -4.56 9.40 -19.70
N GLN A 329 -5.04 8.81 -18.59
CA GLN A 329 -5.29 7.38 -18.49
C GLN A 329 -6.23 6.93 -19.61
N HIS A 330 -7.39 7.56 -19.76
CA HIS A 330 -8.39 7.18 -20.77
C HIS A 330 -7.86 7.26 -22.21
N ARG A 331 -7.06 8.30 -22.53
CA ARG A 331 -6.55 8.51 -23.88
C ARG A 331 -5.37 7.59 -24.21
N ILE A 332 -4.52 7.32 -23.23
CA ILE A 332 -3.32 6.50 -23.40
C ILE A 332 -3.69 5.01 -23.41
N GLU A 333 -4.62 4.54 -22.58
CA GLU A 333 -5.06 3.12 -22.56
C GLU A 333 -5.53 2.60 -23.93
N ASN A 334 -6.10 3.49 -24.75
CA ASN A 334 -6.59 3.16 -26.09
C ASN A 334 -5.53 3.33 -27.18
N PHE A 335 -4.35 3.84 -26.86
CA PHE A 335 -3.28 4.10 -27.81
C PHE A 335 -2.49 2.81 -28.12
N ALA A 336 -2.29 2.51 -29.41
CA ALA A 336 -1.76 1.21 -29.82
C ALA A 336 -0.36 0.90 -29.25
N PRO A 337 0.62 1.82 -29.26
CA PRO A 337 1.89 1.67 -28.54
C PRO A 337 1.73 1.36 -27.04
N ALA A 338 0.88 2.12 -26.36
CA ALA A 338 0.68 1.97 -24.91
C ALA A 338 0.09 0.61 -24.53
N ARG A 339 -0.69 -0.03 -25.40
CA ARG A 339 -1.22 -1.39 -25.17
C ARG A 339 -0.16 -2.51 -25.23
N ARG A 340 1.04 -2.21 -25.72
CA ARG A 340 2.16 -3.18 -25.82
C ARG A 340 3.15 -3.05 -24.66
N ILE A 341 2.98 -2.05 -23.81
CA ILE A 341 3.83 -1.77 -22.66
C ILE A 341 2.94 -1.58 -21.42
N GLN A 342 3.56 -1.46 -20.25
CA GLN A 342 2.84 -1.07 -19.05
C GLN A 342 3.19 0.37 -18.69
N PHE A 343 2.16 1.12 -18.28
CA PHE A 343 2.30 2.48 -17.80
C PHE A 343 1.37 2.73 -16.62
N SER A 344 1.59 3.85 -15.95
CA SER A 344 0.85 4.35 -14.80
C SER A 344 0.70 5.87 -14.94
N CYS A 345 -0.54 6.37 -14.95
CA CYS A 345 -0.83 7.79 -14.80
C CYS A 345 -1.36 8.03 -13.39
N PHE A 346 -0.83 9.03 -12.69
CA PHE A 346 -1.23 9.30 -11.30
C PHE A 346 -1.16 10.77 -10.92
N ASP A 347 -1.95 11.11 -9.91
CA ASP A 347 -1.95 12.40 -9.20
C ASP A 347 -0.97 12.28 -8.04
N GLY A 348 0.11 13.05 -8.06
CA GLY A 348 1.11 13.13 -6.99
C GLY A 348 0.76 14.14 -5.90
N GLY A 349 -0.50 14.54 -5.79
CA GLY A 349 -1.04 15.50 -4.81
C GLY A 349 -0.77 16.97 -5.14
N SER A 350 0.27 17.24 -5.94
CA SER A 350 0.59 18.59 -6.42
C SER A 350 1.03 18.64 -7.89
N ASP A 351 1.23 17.49 -8.52
CA ASP A 351 1.70 17.29 -9.88
C ASP A 351 1.03 16.06 -10.51
N VAL A 352 1.18 15.91 -11.82
CA VAL A 352 0.64 14.76 -12.57
C VAL A 352 1.76 14.12 -13.37
N TRP A 353 1.84 12.80 -13.32
CA TRP A 353 2.87 12.02 -14.00
C TRP A 353 2.26 10.85 -14.78
N CYS A 354 2.93 10.52 -15.88
CA CYS A 354 2.74 9.31 -16.68
C CYS A 354 4.08 8.59 -16.76
N ASP A 355 4.20 7.47 -16.05
CA ASP A 355 5.40 6.66 -15.94
C ASP A 355 5.25 5.37 -16.75
N ILE A 356 6.29 4.99 -17.49
CA ILE A 356 6.38 3.67 -18.14
C ILE A 356 6.91 2.68 -17.11
N GLY A 357 6.02 1.81 -16.61
CA GLY A 357 6.30 0.94 -15.48
C GLY A 357 5.06 0.64 -14.64
N GLY A 358 5.32 0.07 -13.47
CA GLY A 358 4.30 -0.29 -12.49
C GLY A 358 4.91 -0.72 -11.16
N LYS A 359 4.28 -0.40 -10.03
CA LYS A 359 4.75 -0.86 -8.71
C LYS A 359 4.79 -2.39 -8.58
N ASP A 360 3.89 -3.11 -9.25
CA ASP A 360 3.96 -4.58 -9.41
C ASP A 360 5.28 -5.03 -10.03
N LEU A 361 5.66 -4.44 -11.16
CA LEU A 361 6.93 -4.73 -11.83
C LEU A 361 8.12 -4.36 -10.96
N GLY A 362 7.98 -3.31 -10.15
CA GLY A 362 8.98 -2.90 -9.19
C GLY A 362 9.18 -3.88 -8.03
N VAL A 363 8.08 -4.34 -7.42
CA VAL A 363 8.11 -5.39 -6.40
C VAL A 363 8.69 -6.68 -6.97
N ALA A 364 8.26 -7.09 -8.17
CA ALA A 364 8.79 -8.25 -8.87
C ALA A 364 10.29 -8.12 -9.20
N ALA A 365 10.75 -6.92 -9.58
CA ALA A 365 12.16 -6.64 -9.79
C ALA A 365 12.97 -6.86 -8.50
N LEU A 366 12.50 -6.36 -7.35
CA LEU A 366 13.17 -6.56 -6.06
C LEU A 366 13.20 -8.03 -5.63
N GLN A 367 12.11 -8.78 -5.83
CA GLN A 367 12.04 -10.22 -5.57
C GLN A 367 13.16 -10.99 -6.29
N ASN A 368 13.44 -10.63 -7.53
CA ASN A 368 14.51 -11.21 -8.34
C ASN A 368 15.87 -10.65 -7.97
N TYR A 369 15.98 -9.35 -7.69
CA TYR A 369 17.23 -8.66 -7.45
C TYR A 369 17.93 -9.17 -6.18
N PHE A 370 17.20 -9.34 -5.08
CA PHE A 370 17.77 -9.81 -3.82
C PHE A 370 18.19 -11.28 -3.85
N CYS A 371 17.54 -12.12 -4.66
CA CYS A 371 17.90 -13.53 -4.80
C CYS A 371 17.78 -14.00 -6.26
N PRO A 372 18.77 -13.69 -7.13
CA PRO A 372 18.67 -13.97 -8.56
C PRO A 372 18.57 -15.46 -8.91
N GLU A 373 19.22 -16.33 -8.13
CA GLU A 373 19.22 -17.79 -8.36
C GLU A 373 17.91 -18.46 -7.91
N ASN A 374 17.26 -17.91 -6.89
CA ASN A 374 15.98 -18.38 -6.40
C ASN A 374 15.11 -17.19 -5.96
N PRO A 375 14.44 -16.51 -6.92
CA PRO A 375 13.70 -15.29 -6.65
C PRO A 375 12.71 -15.46 -5.50
N ILE A 376 12.66 -14.44 -4.63
CA ILE A 376 11.74 -14.39 -3.50
C ILE A 376 10.32 -14.50 -4.03
N LYS A 377 9.54 -15.45 -3.51
CA LYS A 377 8.20 -15.73 -4.05
C LYS A 377 7.19 -14.69 -3.56
N PRO A 378 6.08 -14.49 -4.30
CA PRO A 378 4.99 -13.62 -3.86
C PRO A 378 4.46 -13.93 -2.45
N HIS A 379 4.37 -15.21 -2.05
CA HIS A 379 3.93 -15.61 -0.71
C HIS A 379 4.94 -15.25 0.41
N GLN A 380 6.19 -14.97 0.04
CA GLN A 380 7.27 -14.54 0.95
C GLN A 380 7.46 -13.02 0.92
N THR A 381 6.59 -12.30 0.19
CA THR A 381 6.68 -10.85 -0.03
C THR A 381 5.45 -10.16 0.52
N LEU A 382 5.67 -9.19 1.40
CA LEU A 382 4.63 -8.29 1.89
C LEU A 382 4.84 -6.89 1.32
N HIS A 383 3.87 -6.36 0.59
CA HIS A 383 3.80 -4.96 0.23
C HIS A 383 2.89 -4.22 1.22
N ILE A 384 3.35 -3.06 1.69
CA ILE A 384 2.60 -2.14 2.54
C ILE A 384 2.44 -0.85 1.76
N GLY A 385 1.20 -0.46 1.44
CA GLY A 385 0.93 0.74 0.63
C GLY A 385 -0.50 1.25 0.75
N ASP A 386 -0.71 2.51 0.35
CA ASP A 386 -2.03 3.13 0.35
C ASP A 386 -2.74 2.97 -1.01
N GLN A 387 -3.81 2.17 -1.04
CA GLN A 387 -4.63 2.00 -2.25
C GLN A 387 -5.82 2.96 -2.32
N PHE A 388 -5.95 3.93 -1.40
CA PHE A 388 -6.97 4.99 -1.40
C PHE A 388 -6.66 6.08 -2.44
N ALA A 389 -6.43 5.69 -3.69
CA ALA A 389 -6.28 6.64 -4.78
C ALA A 389 -7.65 6.96 -5.43
N PRO A 390 -7.85 8.19 -5.94
CA PRO A 390 -8.93 8.50 -6.89
C PRO A 390 -8.98 7.48 -8.04
N MET A 391 -10.17 7.21 -8.59
CA MET A 391 -10.31 6.33 -9.76
C MET A 391 -9.33 6.77 -10.86
N GLY A 392 -8.59 5.82 -11.45
CA GLY A 392 -7.59 6.10 -12.48
C GLY A 392 -6.19 6.53 -12.01
N SER A 393 -5.95 6.70 -10.70
CA SER A 393 -4.64 7.15 -10.16
C SER A 393 -3.96 6.16 -9.20
N ALA A 394 -4.47 4.92 -9.11
CA ALA A 394 -4.04 3.93 -8.12
C ALA A 394 -2.79 3.16 -8.55
N ASN A 395 -1.61 3.79 -8.47
CA ASN A 395 -0.33 3.12 -8.69
C ASN A 395 -0.08 1.96 -7.70
N ASP A 396 -0.53 2.08 -6.45
CA ASP A 396 -0.37 1.03 -5.41
C ASP A 396 -1.25 -0.20 -5.59
N PHE A 397 -2.38 -0.07 -6.29
CA PHE A 397 -3.29 -1.20 -6.45
C PHE A 397 -2.61 -2.36 -7.18
N LYS A 398 -1.73 -2.07 -8.15
CA LYS A 398 -1.06 -3.10 -8.95
C LYS A 398 -0.09 -3.93 -8.13
N ALA A 399 0.54 -3.40 -7.08
CA ALA A 399 1.53 -4.12 -6.27
C ALA A 399 1.03 -5.49 -5.75
N ARG A 400 -0.28 -5.64 -5.51
CA ARG A 400 -0.93 -6.91 -5.13
C ARG A 400 -0.84 -8.03 -6.16
N LEU A 401 -0.43 -7.72 -7.39
CA LEU A 401 -0.21 -8.71 -8.46
C LEU A 401 1.14 -9.42 -8.31
N SER A 402 2.05 -8.88 -7.47
CA SER A 402 3.41 -9.42 -7.31
C SER A 402 3.71 -9.91 -5.90
N GLY A 403 2.90 -9.56 -4.90
CA GLY A 403 3.06 -10.05 -3.53
C GLY A 403 1.79 -9.90 -2.72
N CYS A 404 1.79 -10.47 -1.51
CA CYS A 404 0.74 -10.18 -0.54
C CYS A 404 0.78 -8.68 -0.22
N THR A 405 -0.38 -8.03 -0.09
CA THR A 405 -0.45 -6.58 0.10
C THR A 405 -1.41 -6.23 1.23
N VAL A 406 -0.90 -5.50 2.21
CA VAL A 406 -1.74 -4.85 3.23
C VAL A 406 -2.04 -3.42 2.81
N TRP A 407 -3.31 -3.07 2.85
CA TRP A 407 -3.78 -1.74 2.47
C TRP A 407 -3.85 -0.86 3.72
N ILE A 408 -2.97 0.13 3.80
CA ILE A 408 -2.94 1.12 4.90
C ILE A 408 -3.57 2.45 4.45
N SER A 409 -3.93 3.31 5.39
CA SER A 409 -4.38 4.69 5.08
C SER A 409 -3.59 5.78 5.81
N SER A 410 -2.49 5.40 6.47
CA SER A 410 -1.63 6.33 7.20
C SER A 410 -0.33 5.66 7.68
N PRO A 411 0.73 6.45 7.97
CA PRO A 411 1.95 5.92 8.58
C PRO A 411 1.72 5.23 9.94
N GLN A 412 0.69 5.61 10.69
CA GLN A 412 0.37 4.97 11.97
C GLN A 412 -0.16 3.55 11.78
N GLU A 413 -0.90 3.29 10.69
CA GLU A 413 -1.32 1.93 10.35
C GLU A 413 -0.13 1.07 9.89
N THR A 414 0.84 1.64 9.17
CA THR A 414 2.10 0.98 8.83
C THR A 414 2.83 0.50 10.09
N VAL A 415 2.97 1.37 11.09
CA VAL A 415 3.58 1.02 12.39
C VAL A 415 2.82 -0.14 13.05
N GLU A 416 1.50 -0.10 13.04
CA GLU A 416 0.68 -1.15 13.64
C GLU A 416 0.83 -2.49 12.92
N VAL A 417 0.83 -2.49 11.59
CA VAL A 417 1.07 -3.69 10.77
C VAL A 417 2.44 -4.28 11.08
N LEU A 418 3.50 -3.46 11.10
CA LEU A 418 4.85 -3.92 11.37
C LEU A 418 4.99 -4.46 12.80
N ARG A 419 4.35 -3.82 13.78
CA ARG A 419 4.26 -4.34 15.15
C ARG A 419 3.57 -5.69 15.18
N CYS A 420 2.46 -5.84 14.47
CA CYS A 420 1.75 -7.10 14.36
C CYS A 420 2.60 -8.18 13.69
N LEU A 421 3.37 -7.85 12.65
CA LEU A 421 4.26 -8.76 11.94
C LEU A 421 5.43 -9.24 12.82
N THR A 422 6.08 -8.31 13.52
CA THR A 422 7.30 -8.58 14.29
C THR A 422 7.02 -9.16 15.67
N THR A 423 6.07 -8.59 16.41
CA THR A 423 5.89 -8.88 17.84
C THR A 423 4.69 -9.76 18.14
N GLY A 424 3.50 -9.41 17.67
CA GLY A 424 2.31 -9.99 18.30
C GLY A 424 1.03 -9.34 17.83
N PHE A 425 -0.07 -10.07 17.96
CA PHE A 425 -1.37 -9.44 18.17
C PHE A 425 -1.70 -9.31 19.66
N ASP A 426 -0.74 -9.55 20.56
CA ASP A 426 -0.99 -9.59 22.01
C ASP A 426 -1.52 -8.26 22.55
N HIS A 427 -1.07 -7.13 22.01
CA HIS A 427 -1.57 -5.80 22.38
C HIS A 427 -3.01 -5.51 21.92
N TYR A 428 -3.62 -6.40 21.12
CA TYR A 428 -5.05 -6.31 20.82
C TYR A 428 -5.91 -6.78 22.01
N THR A 429 -5.31 -7.52 22.94
CA THR A 429 -5.96 -7.79 24.22
C THR A 429 -5.88 -6.51 25.05
N ARG A 430 -7.04 -5.95 25.41
CA ARG A 430 -7.06 -4.98 26.51
C ARG A 430 -6.45 -5.69 27.70
N SER A 431 -5.37 -5.16 28.29
CA SER A 431 -5.11 -5.45 29.69
C SER A 431 -6.41 -5.12 30.41
N SER A 432 -7.12 -6.13 30.88
CA SER A 432 -8.12 -5.94 31.91
C SER A 432 -7.35 -5.33 33.08
N SER A 433 -7.34 -3.99 33.13
CA SER A 433 -7.18 -3.30 34.39
C SER A 433 -8.37 -3.75 35.22
N VAL A 434 -8.15 -4.85 35.93
CA VAL A 434 -8.93 -5.24 37.09
C VAL A 434 -8.92 -3.99 37.97
N ILE A 435 -10.00 -3.23 37.91
CA ILE A 435 -10.35 -2.30 38.98
C ILE A 435 -10.28 -3.18 40.23
N PRO A 436 -9.42 -2.89 41.22
CA PRO A 436 -9.41 -3.67 42.44
C PRO A 436 -10.81 -3.56 43.01
N ILE A 437 -11.50 -4.70 43.10
CA ILE A 437 -12.70 -4.80 43.91
C ILE A 437 -12.24 -4.37 45.30
N ALA A 438 -12.67 -3.17 45.72
CA ALA A 438 -12.53 -2.76 47.09
C ALA A 438 -13.29 -3.79 47.92
N VAL A 439 -12.55 -4.72 48.51
CA VAL A 439 -13.06 -5.59 49.56
C VAL A 439 -13.42 -4.65 50.70
N ALA A 440 -14.71 -4.38 50.85
CA ALA A 440 -15.24 -3.75 52.04
C ALA A 440 -15.02 -4.72 53.20
N THR A 441 -13.89 -4.57 53.89
CA THR A 441 -13.71 -5.11 55.23
C THR A 441 -14.65 -4.36 56.16
N THR A 442 -15.82 -4.95 56.40
CA THR A 442 -16.58 -4.68 57.62
C THR A 442 -15.83 -5.32 58.77
N ASP A 443 -14.80 -4.63 59.27
CA ASP A 443 -14.26 -4.93 60.59
C ASP A 443 -15.00 -4.08 61.62
N SER A 444 -15.72 -4.82 62.44
CA SER A 444 -16.29 -4.45 63.72
C SER A 444 -15.31 -3.66 64.59
N CYS A 445 -15.72 -2.48 65.03
CA CYS A 445 -15.27 -1.91 66.28
C CYS A 445 -16.33 -2.26 67.33
N TYR A 446 -16.07 -3.30 68.14
CA TYR A 446 -16.78 -3.52 69.39
C TYR A 446 -16.16 -2.64 70.47
N GLN A 447 -16.98 -2.29 71.46
CA GLN A 447 -16.55 -1.99 72.83
C GLN A 447 -15.56 -3.03 73.37
#